data_AF-K1T3N5-F1
#
_entry.id   AF-K1T3N5-F1
#
_cell.length_a   1.000
_cell.length_b   1.000
_cell.length_c   1.000
_cell.angle_alpha   90.00
_cell.angle_beta   90.00
_cell.angle_gamma   90.00
#
_symmetry.space_group_name_H-M   'P 1'
#
loop_
_entity.id
_entity.type
_entity.pdbx_description
1 polymer ?
#
loop_
_entity_poly.entity_id
_entity_poly.type
_entity_poly.pdbx_seq_one_letter_code
_entity_poly.pdbx_strand_id
1 'polypeptide(L)'
;DEALKKVNDILRRAAGSEENYEVLKIASASELTLDRLLEERGCELFGEHDRWFDLKRTGTLLTRARLNPLVEHYNNLSEIHLVRPIPYNERIKLKGLDQNEGYNN
;
A
#
# COMPACT_ATOMS: atom_id res chain seq x y z
N ASP A 1 4.00 21.90 -6.66
CA ASP A 1 3.43 22.78 -5.61
C ASP A 1 2.08 22.30 -5.10
N GLU A 2 1.08 22.03 -5.95
CA GLU A 2 -0.24 21.60 -5.48
C GLU A 2 -0.22 20.28 -4.69
N ALA A 3 0.51 19.27 -5.16
CA ALA A 3 0.63 17.98 -4.46
C ALA A 3 1.21 18.13 -3.05
N LEU A 4 2.26 18.94 -2.91
CA LEU A 4 2.89 19.24 -1.62
C LEU A 4 1.91 19.89 -0.66
N LYS A 5 1.14 20.88 -1.15
CA LYS A 5 0.10 21.51 -0.35
C LYS A 5 -0.92 20.49 0.16
N LYS A 6 -1.45 19.62 -0.70
CA LYS A 6 -2.46 18.62 -0.30
C LYS A 6 -1.95 17.67 0.79
N VAL A 7 -0.69 17.22 0.68
CA VAL A 7 -0.09 16.33 1.69
C VAL A 7 0.16 17.09 3.00
N ASN A 8 0.67 18.31 2.93
CA ASN A 8 0.87 19.15 4.11
C ASN A 8 -0.46 19.52 4.80
N ASP A 9 -1.56 19.64 4.07
CA ASP A 9 -2.90 19.85 4.65
C ASP A 9 -3.33 18.63 5.50
N ILE A 10 -3.05 17.40 5.05
CA ILE A 10 -3.30 16.16 5.81
C ILE A 10 -2.41 16.11 7.06
N LEU A 11 -1.11 16.38 6.88
CA LEU A 11 -0.12 16.40 7.96
C LEU A 11 -0.48 17.41 9.05
N ARG A 12 -0.93 18.61 8.67
CA ARG A 12 -1.36 19.63 9.63
C ARG A 12 -2.54 19.15 10.48
N ARG A 13 -3.52 18.48 9.87
CA ARG A 13 -4.64 17.90 10.61
C ARG A 13 -4.16 16.79 11.56
N ALA A 14 -3.27 15.92 11.11
CA ALA A 14 -2.74 14.81 11.91
C ALA A 14 -1.83 15.27 13.07
N ALA A 15 -1.14 16.39 12.92
CA ALA A 15 -0.14 16.87 13.88
C ALA A 15 -0.70 17.25 15.27
N GLY A 16 -1.96 17.69 15.35
CA GLY A 16 -2.62 18.09 16.60
C GLY A 16 -2.08 19.36 17.28
N SER A 17 -0.88 19.83 16.91
CA SER A 17 -0.29 21.10 17.35
C SER A 17 0.58 21.70 16.23
N GLU A 18 0.81 23.01 16.29
CA GLU A 18 1.66 23.69 15.31
C GLU A 18 3.14 23.27 15.46
N GLU A 19 3.60 23.01 16.68
CA GLU A 19 4.95 22.50 16.96
C GLU A 19 5.19 21.14 16.26
N ASN A 20 4.25 20.20 16.37
CA ASN A 20 4.34 18.92 15.69
C ASN A 20 4.24 19.07 14.18
N TYR A 21 3.40 19.99 13.69
CA TYR A 21 3.26 20.24 12.26
C TYR A 21 4.58 20.74 11.65
N GLU A 22 5.28 21.64 12.34
CA GLU A 22 6.56 22.16 11.88
C GLU A 22 7.64 21.06 11.76
N VAL A 23 7.56 20.01 12.58
CA VAL A 23 8.43 18.82 12.51
C VAL A 23 8.01 17.86 11.38
N LEU A 24 6.70 17.67 11.16
CA LEU A 24 6.17 16.68 10.22
C LEU A 24 6.07 17.18 8.77
N LYS A 25 5.91 18.51 8.57
CA LYS A 25 5.68 19.10 7.25
C LYS A 25 6.82 18.78 6.29
N ILE A 26 6.47 18.58 5.03
CA ILE A 26 7.44 18.40 3.95
C ILE A 26 7.83 19.78 3.46
N ALA A 27 9.14 20.10 3.49
CA ALA A 27 9.62 21.45 3.28
C ALA A 27 9.65 21.85 1.79
N SER A 28 9.90 20.87 0.91
CA SER A 28 10.05 21.12 -0.52
C SER A 28 9.37 20.05 -1.39
N ALA A 29 9.03 20.40 -2.62
CA ALA A 29 8.43 19.45 -3.56
C ALA A 29 9.41 18.31 -3.93
N SER A 30 10.71 18.54 -3.83
CA SER A 30 11.75 17.52 -4.02
C SER A 30 11.78 16.45 -2.93
N GLU A 31 11.35 16.78 -1.71
CA GLU A 31 11.24 15.82 -0.61
C GLU A 31 9.97 14.97 -0.68
N LEU A 32 8.98 15.38 -1.51
CA LEU A 32 7.75 14.62 -1.72
C LEU A 32 8.00 13.45 -2.69
N THR A 33 8.57 12.37 -2.17
CA THR A 33 8.82 11.14 -2.91
C THR A 33 7.63 10.17 -2.82
N LEU A 34 7.62 9.14 -3.68
CA LEU A 34 6.64 8.05 -3.59
C LEU A 34 6.70 7.34 -2.24
N ASP A 35 7.90 7.17 -1.69
CA ASP A 35 8.10 6.51 -0.41
C ASP A 35 7.48 7.32 0.72
N ARG A 36 7.70 8.64 0.73
CA ARG A 36 7.07 9.56 1.67
C ARG A 36 5.55 9.54 1.56
N LEU A 37 5.00 9.53 0.35
CA LEU A 37 3.56 9.40 0.12
C LEU A 37 2.98 8.07 0.63
N LEU A 38 3.71 6.96 0.45
CA LEU A 38 3.28 5.65 0.92
C LEU A 38 3.36 5.51 2.44
N GLU A 39 4.27 6.21 3.11
CA GLU A 39 4.29 6.31 4.57
C GLU A 39 3.07 7.07 5.08
N GLU A 40 2.79 8.25 4.53
CA GLU A 40 1.65 9.06 4.94
C GLU A 40 0.31 8.37 4.69
N ARG A 41 0.14 7.72 3.53
CA ARG A 41 -1.05 6.90 3.27
C ARG A 41 -1.17 5.72 4.25
N GLY A 42 -0.04 5.17 4.69
CA GLY A 42 -0.02 4.08 5.66
C GLY A 42 -0.48 4.51 7.05
N CYS A 43 -0.11 5.73 7.47
CA CYS A 43 -0.54 6.32 8.73
C CYS A 43 -2.00 6.79 8.68
N GLU A 44 -2.37 7.52 7.63
CA GLU A 44 -3.69 8.15 7.48
C GLU A 44 -4.81 7.12 7.33
N LEU A 45 -4.60 6.08 6.52
CA LEU A 45 -5.64 5.10 6.14
C LEU A 45 -5.42 3.75 6.82
N PHE A 46 -4.79 3.75 8.01
CA PHE A 46 -4.50 2.53 8.73
C PHE A 46 -5.80 1.81 9.11
N GLY A 47 -5.94 0.55 8.69
CA GLY A 47 -7.12 -0.25 8.95
C GLY A 47 -8.25 -0.09 7.92
N GLU A 48 -8.13 0.81 6.94
CA GLU A 48 -9.16 1.07 5.93
C GLU A 48 -9.03 0.20 4.66
N HIS A 49 -8.33 -0.93 4.77
CA HIS A 49 -8.18 -1.95 3.70
C HIS A 49 -7.46 -1.51 2.40
N ASP A 50 -6.89 -0.31 2.34
CA ASP A 50 -6.20 0.20 1.13
C ASP A 50 -4.76 -0.29 0.95
N ARG A 51 -4.10 -0.71 2.05
CA ARG A 51 -2.64 -0.91 2.07
C ARG A 51 -2.15 -1.91 1.01
N TRP A 52 -2.89 -3.01 0.78
CA TRP A 52 -2.50 -4.00 -0.22
C TRP A 52 -2.57 -3.41 -1.65
N PHE A 53 -3.62 -2.65 -1.96
CA PHE A 53 -3.80 -2.04 -3.28
C PHE A 53 -2.71 -1.01 -3.56
N ASP A 54 -2.38 -0.17 -2.58
CA ASP A 54 -1.31 0.83 -2.69
C ASP A 54 0.05 0.22 -2.96
N LEU A 55 0.41 -0.80 -2.18
CA LEU A 55 1.70 -1.45 -2.33
C LEU A 55 1.79 -2.26 -3.62
N LYS A 56 0.70 -2.91 -4.03
CA LYS A 56 0.64 -3.65 -5.30
C LYS A 56 0.79 -2.72 -6.50
N ARG A 57 -0.01 -1.66 -6.59
CA ARG A 57 -0.02 -0.76 -7.76
C ARG A 57 1.26 0.04 -7.91
N THR A 58 2.02 0.21 -6.82
CA THR A 58 3.33 0.87 -6.81
C THR A 58 4.50 -0.10 -6.97
N GLY A 59 4.25 -1.41 -7.06
CA GLY A 59 5.30 -2.43 -7.18
C GLY A 59 6.14 -2.63 -5.91
N THR A 60 5.67 -2.15 -4.76
CA THR A 60 6.45 -2.14 -3.51
C THR A 60 5.96 -3.14 -2.45
N LEU A 61 4.97 -3.98 -2.79
CA LEU A 61 4.40 -4.97 -1.88
C LEU A 61 5.44 -5.94 -1.31
N LEU A 62 6.21 -6.61 -2.17
CA LEU A 62 7.14 -7.65 -1.73
C LEU A 62 8.30 -7.09 -0.89
N THR A 63 8.71 -5.85 -1.13
CA THR A 63 9.77 -5.20 -0.36
C THR A 63 9.25 -4.67 0.96
N ARG A 64 8.15 -3.92 0.95
CA ARG A 64 7.62 -3.26 2.16
C ARG A 64 6.91 -4.20 3.11
N ALA A 65 6.19 -5.20 2.62
CA ALA A 65 5.50 -6.15 3.50
C ALA A 65 6.48 -6.98 4.33
N ARG A 66 7.68 -7.26 3.80
CA ARG A 66 8.74 -7.98 4.53
C ARG A 66 9.33 -7.21 5.72
N LEU A 67 9.09 -5.90 5.82
CA LEU A 67 9.43 -5.12 7.02
C LEU A 67 8.51 -5.45 8.21
N ASN A 68 7.40 -6.16 7.98
CA ASN A 68 6.53 -6.66 9.02
C ASN A 68 7.08 -8.00 9.57
N PRO A 69 7.38 -8.11 10.89
CA PRO A 69 7.94 -9.32 11.47
C PRO A 69 7.09 -10.58 11.28
N LEU A 70 5.76 -10.44 11.16
CA LEU A 70 4.87 -11.58 10.91
C LEU A 70 5.01 -12.08 9.48
N VAL A 71 5.14 -11.18 8.50
CA VAL A 71 5.35 -11.57 7.10
C VAL A 71 6.68 -12.30 6.94
N GLU A 72 7.72 -11.81 7.61
CA GLU A 72 9.03 -12.46 7.65
C GLU A 72 8.95 -13.83 8.36
N HIS A 73 8.27 -13.90 9.50
CA HIS A 73 8.10 -15.14 10.26
C HIS A 73 7.40 -16.25 9.47
N TYR A 74 6.28 -15.93 8.81
CA TYR A 74 5.52 -16.92 8.04
C TYR A 74 6.11 -17.18 6.65
N ASN A 75 6.90 -16.24 6.12
CA ASN A 75 7.62 -16.34 4.85
C ASN A 75 6.79 -16.92 3.68
N ASN A 76 5.52 -16.54 3.60
CA ASN A 76 4.57 -17.06 2.63
C ASN A 76 4.22 -16.04 1.52
N LEU A 77 4.90 -14.89 1.48
CA LEU A 77 4.67 -13.84 0.49
C LEU A 77 5.59 -14.00 -0.74
N SER A 78 4.97 -14.06 -1.92
CA SER A 78 5.63 -14.22 -3.23
C SER A 78 4.83 -13.52 -4.34
N GLU A 79 5.35 -13.53 -5.57
CA GLU A 79 4.76 -12.84 -6.73
C GLU A 79 3.32 -13.26 -7.04
N ILE A 80 2.93 -14.52 -6.75
CA ILE A 80 1.57 -15.01 -6.96
C ILE A 80 0.54 -14.17 -6.18
N HIS A 81 0.94 -13.57 -5.05
CA HIS A 81 0.08 -12.77 -4.17
C HIS A 81 -0.18 -11.34 -4.66
N LEU A 82 0.38 -10.97 -5.82
CA LEU A 82 -0.01 -9.76 -6.54
C LEU A 82 -1.42 -9.88 -7.10
N VAL A 83 -1.95 -11.09 -7.27
CA VAL A 83 -3.35 -11.33 -7.61
C VAL A 83 -4.02 -12.22 -6.56
N ARG A 84 -5.33 -12.43 -6.67
CA ARG A 84 -6.08 -13.35 -5.80
C ARG A 84 -6.51 -14.55 -6.64
N PRO A 85 -6.67 -15.74 -6.04
CA PRO A 85 -7.20 -16.88 -6.78
C PRO A 85 -8.61 -16.56 -7.26
N ILE A 86 -8.90 -16.95 -8.50
CA ILE A 86 -10.25 -16.89 -9.06
C ILE A 86 -11.09 -17.94 -8.32
N PRO A 87 -12.27 -17.58 -7.78
CA PRO A 87 -13.12 -18.53 -7.06
C PRO A 87 -13.49 -19.72 -7.93
N TYR A 88 -13.42 -20.93 -7.35
CA TYR A 88 -13.73 -22.18 -8.05
C TYR A 88 -15.12 -22.17 -8.70
N ASN A 89 -16.13 -21.66 -7.98
CA ASN A 89 -17.50 -21.55 -8.48
C ASN A 89 -17.62 -20.68 -9.72
N GLU A 90 -16.76 -19.68 -9.91
CA GLU A 90 -16.79 -18.85 -11.11
C GLU A 90 -16.12 -19.55 -12.29
N ARG A 91 -15.05 -20.31 -12.03
CA ARG A 91 -14.34 -21.09 -13.06
C ARG A 91 -15.19 -22.19 -13.66
N ILE A 92 -15.98 -22.92 -12.86
CA ILE A 92 -16.83 -24.00 -13.39
C ILE A 92 -18.04 -23.49 -14.18
N LYS A 93 -18.45 -22.23 -13.98
CA LYS A 93 -19.59 -21.62 -14.70
C LYS A 93 -19.21 -21.12 -16.10
N LEU A 94 -17.94 -20.80 -16.33
CA LEU A 94 -17.46 -20.17 -17.56
C LEU A 94 -16.40 -21.03 -18.25
N LYS A 95 -16.71 -21.52 -19.45
CA LYS A 95 -15.73 -22.25 -20.27
C LYS A 95 -14.59 -21.29 -20.67
N GLY A 96 -13.35 -21.72 -20.45
CA GLY A 96 -12.14 -20.94 -20.80
C GLY A 96 -11.69 -19.93 -19.73
N LEU A 97 -12.24 -19.98 -18.51
CA LEU A 97 -11.73 -19.20 -17.38
C LEU A 97 -10.68 -20.01 -16.60
N ASP A 98 -9.42 -19.86 -17.01
CA ASP A 98 -8.28 -20.48 -16.35
C ASP A 98 -7.90 -19.74 -15.06
N GLN A 99 -7.20 -20.43 -14.16
CA GLN A 99 -6.73 -19.84 -12.91
C GLN A 99 -5.56 -18.86 -13.15
N ASN A 100 -5.44 -17.86 -12.27
CA ASN A 100 -4.26 -17.00 -12.22
C ASN A 100 -2.98 -17.82 -11.99
N GLU A 101 -1.88 -17.41 -12.64
CA GLU A 101 -0.59 -18.09 -12.55
C GLU A 101 -0.13 -18.31 -11.09
N GLY A 102 0.36 -19.52 -10.81
CA GLY A 102 0.86 -19.91 -9.49
C GLY A 102 -0.21 -20.35 -8.48
N TYR A 103 -1.50 -20.20 -8.78
CA TYR A 103 -2.58 -20.79 -7.98
C TYR A 103 -3.01 -22.15 -8.51
N ASN A 104 -3.47 -23.03 -7.61
CA ASN A 104 -3.92 -24.37 -7.98
C ASN A 104 -5.17 -24.34 -8.88
N ASN A 105 -5.17 -25.27 -9.85
CA ASN A 105 -6.30 -25.54 -10.73
C ASN A 105 -7.37 -26.38 -10.05
#